data_AF-A0A2N1UAE1-F1
#
_entry.id   AF-A0A2N1UAE1-F1
#
_cell.length_a   1.000
_cell.length_b   1.000
_cell.length_c   1.000
_cell.angle_alpha   90.00
_cell.angle_beta   90.00
_cell.angle_gamma   90.00
#
_symmetry.space_group_name_H-M   'P 1'
#
loop_
_entity.id
_entity.type
_entity.pdbx_description
1 polymer ?
#
loop_
_entity_poly.entity_id
_entity_poly.type
_entity_poly.pdbx_seq_one_letter_code
_entity_poly.pdbx_strand_id
1 'polypeptide(L)'
;MMEFIMITIARFKVSGLKLLFVVLLMLATVPQAFAQRNVCKECQAVNQPDAVRCKDCLTPLNKCLDCGTENPADRDYCSKCNAPLAEMRVLGTINEQTRDELRLGQSDRAVIDKELMKIAYLLEKKPKQSEKLIYQRSKLLNRMEFHSREAESWREFLQKFPASKKKSSAKIFLAEALRKWAYLFYQQKDMESAITMLLEAVEANPMNAEAWGWAGRIYNETGKKQEAGQAYLKALEARPGDQSFLHFLRQLRVDIPDHLRRPAK
;
A
#
# COMPACT_ATOMS: atom_id res chain seq x y z
N MET A 1 17.03 8.09 -59.64
CA MET A 1 17.46 6.94 -60.46
C MET A 1 18.22 6.02 -59.51
N MET A 2 17.58 5.05 -58.84
CA MET A 2 16.92 3.85 -59.36
C MET A 2 17.91 3.00 -60.16
N GLU A 3 18.42 1.92 -59.56
CA GLU A 3 18.44 0.61 -60.21
C GLU A 3 18.64 -0.53 -59.19
N PHE A 4 17.72 -1.47 -59.27
CA PHE A 4 17.63 -2.74 -58.55
C PHE A 4 18.60 -3.75 -59.17
N ILE A 5 19.35 -4.49 -58.35
CA ILE A 5 19.94 -5.77 -58.79
C ILE A 5 19.27 -6.89 -57.99
N MET A 6 18.37 -7.57 -58.69
CA MET A 6 17.77 -8.85 -58.37
C MET A 6 18.86 -9.92 -58.22
N ILE A 7 19.03 -10.51 -57.03
CA ILE A 7 19.75 -11.77 -56.87
C ILE A 7 18.73 -12.89 -56.66
N THR A 8 18.74 -13.79 -57.63
CA THR A 8 17.89 -14.96 -57.82
C THR A 8 17.99 -15.94 -56.64
N ILE A 9 16.86 -16.23 -55.99
CA ILE A 9 16.76 -17.27 -54.97
C ILE A 9 16.75 -18.64 -55.66
N ALA A 10 17.84 -19.40 -55.51
CA ALA A 10 17.86 -20.81 -55.83
C ALA A 10 16.98 -21.59 -54.85
N ARG A 11 15.86 -22.12 -55.33
CA ARG A 11 14.96 -23.00 -54.57
C ARG A 11 15.63 -24.36 -54.33
N PHE A 12 16.22 -24.54 -53.15
CA PHE A 12 16.52 -25.89 -52.65
C PHE A 12 15.24 -26.51 -52.08
N LYS A 13 14.72 -27.53 -52.78
CA LYS A 13 13.71 -28.47 -52.28
C LYS A 13 14.41 -29.39 -51.28
N VAL A 14 14.36 -29.05 -49.99
CA VAL A 14 14.69 -29.99 -48.91
C VAL A 14 13.38 -30.44 -48.28
N SER A 15 13.17 -31.75 -48.34
CA SER A 15 12.00 -32.46 -47.86
C SER A 15 11.65 -32.09 -46.42
N GLY A 16 10.39 -31.70 -46.22
CA GLY A 16 9.84 -31.37 -44.92
C GLY A 16 9.78 -32.62 -44.03
N LEU A 17 10.77 -32.80 -43.16
CA LEU A 17 10.60 -33.50 -41.87
C LEU A 17 11.79 -33.40 -40.90
N LYS A 18 12.92 -32.75 -41.24
CA LYS A 18 14.13 -32.84 -40.40
C LYS A 18 14.80 -31.53 -39.99
N LEU A 19 14.11 -30.39 -40.11
CA LEU A 19 14.63 -29.10 -39.61
C LEU A 19 13.80 -28.46 -38.49
N LEU A 20 12.75 -29.14 -37.99
CA LEU A 20 11.99 -28.69 -36.82
C LEU A 20 12.47 -29.33 -35.50
N PHE A 21 13.42 -30.27 -35.56
CA PHE A 21 13.86 -31.04 -34.39
C PHE A 21 15.12 -30.51 -33.70
N VAL A 22 15.81 -29.52 -34.27
CA VAL A 22 17.05 -28.96 -33.71
C VAL A 22 16.83 -27.63 -32.98
N VAL A 23 15.67 -26.98 -33.17
CA VAL A 23 15.27 -25.79 -32.38
C VAL A 23 14.41 -26.18 -31.16
N LEU A 24 13.86 -27.40 -31.12
CA LEU A 24 13.06 -27.88 -29.98
C LEU A 24 13.88 -28.56 -28.87
N LEU A 25 15.21 -28.67 -29.02
CA LEU A 25 16.11 -29.37 -28.09
C LEU A 25 17.08 -28.43 -27.33
N MET A 26 16.68 -27.17 -27.18
CA MET A 26 17.24 -26.21 -26.20
C MET A 26 16.17 -25.79 -25.17
N LEU A 27 15.16 -26.64 -24.96
CA LEU A 27 14.15 -26.52 -23.89
C LEU A 27 14.36 -27.58 -22.79
N ALA A 28 15.57 -28.12 -22.67
CA ALA A 28 15.93 -28.99 -21.57
C ALA A 28 16.60 -28.18 -20.45
N THR A 29 15.77 -27.90 -19.44
CA THR A 29 16.16 -27.77 -18.03
C THR A 29 17.12 -26.66 -17.66
N VAL A 30 16.68 -25.40 -17.80
CA VAL A 30 16.83 -24.55 -16.62
C VAL A 30 15.64 -24.92 -15.75
N PRO A 31 15.80 -25.64 -14.61
CA PRO A 31 14.74 -25.59 -13.62
C PRO A 31 14.65 -24.12 -13.28
N GLN A 32 13.58 -23.44 -13.73
CA GLN A 32 13.22 -22.17 -13.12
C GLN A 32 13.21 -22.48 -11.63
N ALA A 33 14.16 -21.91 -10.90
CA ALA A 33 14.28 -22.07 -9.47
C ALA A 33 13.10 -21.34 -8.82
N PHE A 34 11.88 -21.81 -9.07
CA PHE A 34 10.86 -21.81 -8.06
C PHE A 34 11.45 -22.61 -6.93
N ALA A 35 11.90 -21.93 -5.87
CA ALA A 35 12.16 -22.58 -4.60
C ALA A 35 10.86 -23.31 -4.23
N GLN A 36 10.80 -24.58 -4.61
CA GLN A 36 9.64 -25.43 -4.47
C GLN A 36 9.38 -25.51 -2.96
N ARG A 37 8.21 -25.01 -2.52
CA ARG A 37 7.89 -24.85 -1.09
C ARG A 37 8.00 -26.15 -0.29
N ASN A 38 7.98 -27.28 -1.00
CA ASN A 38 8.09 -28.67 -0.56
C ASN A 38 9.54 -29.23 -0.61
N VAL A 39 10.56 -28.43 -0.85
CA VAL A 39 11.98 -28.84 -0.75
C VAL A 39 12.46 -28.64 0.68
N CYS A 40 13.01 -29.71 1.27
CA CYS A 40 13.55 -29.64 2.62
C CYS A 40 14.83 -28.80 2.66
N LYS A 41 14.90 -27.80 3.55
CA LYS A 41 16.08 -26.96 3.71
C LYS A 41 17.33 -27.69 4.22
N GLU A 42 17.16 -28.77 4.99
CA GLU A 42 18.29 -29.47 5.63
C GLU A 42 18.92 -30.53 4.71
N CYS A 43 18.10 -31.31 3.98
CA CYS A 43 18.57 -32.43 3.16
C CYS A 43 18.22 -32.34 1.68
N GLN A 44 17.57 -31.25 1.24
CA GLN A 44 17.18 -30.99 -0.16
C GLN A 44 16.18 -32.00 -0.77
N ALA A 45 15.61 -32.89 0.05
CA ALA A 45 14.59 -33.82 -0.38
C ALA A 45 13.33 -33.10 -0.89
N VAL A 46 12.78 -33.55 -2.01
CA VAL A 46 11.49 -33.10 -2.56
C VAL A 46 10.36 -33.92 -1.91
N ASN A 47 9.39 -33.22 -1.31
CA ASN A 47 8.27 -33.80 -0.56
C ASN A 47 6.93 -33.59 -1.31
N GLN A 48 5.84 -34.19 -0.83
CA GLN A 48 4.52 -33.84 -1.34
C GLN A 48 4.17 -32.38 -0.98
N PRO A 49 3.41 -31.65 -1.82
CA PRO A 49 3.02 -30.26 -1.55
C PRO A 49 2.28 -30.06 -0.21
N ASP A 50 1.48 -31.04 0.19
CA ASP A 50 0.71 -31.04 1.44
C ASP A 50 1.48 -31.63 2.64
N ALA A 51 2.73 -32.06 2.45
CA ALA A 51 3.55 -32.61 3.52
C ALA A 51 3.86 -31.53 4.56
N VAL A 52 3.74 -31.90 5.84
CA VAL A 52 4.07 -31.03 6.99
C VAL A 52 5.56 -31.14 7.35
N ARG A 53 6.11 -32.36 7.25
CA ARG A 53 7.51 -32.69 7.56
C ARG A 53 8.19 -33.37 6.39
N CYS A 54 9.51 -33.23 6.34
CA CYS A 54 10.32 -33.90 5.34
C CYS A 54 10.25 -35.43 5.51
N LYS A 55 10.09 -36.16 4.41
CA LYS A 55 10.06 -37.63 4.39
C LYS A 55 11.39 -38.28 4.84
N ASP A 56 12.52 -37.62 4.62
CA ASP A 56 13.85 -38.20 4.86
C ASP A 56 14.44 -37.83 6.22
N CYS A 57 14.27 -36.58 6.67
CA CYS A 57 14.88 -36.08 7.92
C CYS A 57 13.88 -35.53 8.95
N LEU A 58 12.57 -35.62 8.69
CA LEU A 58 11.48 -35.16 9.57
C LEU A 58 11.47 -33.66 9.92
N THR A 59 12.37 -32.85 9.34
CA THR A 59 12.37 -31.40 9.50
C THR A 59 11.02 -30.81 9.06
N PRO A 60 10.39 -29.93 9.86
CA PRO A 60 9.18 -29.21 9.44
C PRO A 60 9.44 -28.37 8.19
N LEU A 61 8.59 -28.52 7.17
CA LEU A 61 8.76 -27.83 5.89
C LEU A 61 8.25 -26.38 5.94
N ASN A 62 7.26 -26.10 6.79
CA ASN A 62 6.60 -24.79 6.84
C ASN A 62 6.16 -24.42 8.28
N LYS A 63 7.14 -24.18 9.14
CA LYS A 63 6.91 -23.80 10.55
C LYS A 63 6.64 -22.30 10.69
N CYS A 64 5.54 -21.95 11.36
CA CYS A 64 5.24 -20.57 11.70
C CYS A 64 6.14 -20.09 12.84
N LEU A 65 6.90 -19.01 12.63
CA LEU A 65 7.79 -18.47 13.68
C LEU A 65 7.04 -17.70 14.77
N ASP A 66 5.80 -17.26 14.50
CA ASP A 66 5.00 -16.52 15.50
C ASP A 66 4.36 -17.42 16.56
N CYS A 67 3.96 -18.65 16.21
CA CYS A 67 3.18 -19.51 17.11
C CYS A 67 3.65 -20.96 17.16
N GLY A 68 4.73 -21.30 16.45
CA GLY A 68 5.34 -22.62 16.42
C GLY A 68 4.58 -23.68 15.60
N THR A 69 3.37 -23.39 15.10
CA THR A 69 2.57 -24.35 14.33
C THR A 69 3.27 -24.77 13.05
N GLU A 70 3.41 -26.07 12.84
CA GLU A 70 3.85 -26.68 11.58
C GLU A 70 2.66 -26.74 10.61
N ASN A 71 2.88 -26.34 9.36
CA ASN A 71 1.85 -26.28 8.33
C ASN A 71 2.27 -27.17 7.15
N PRO A 72 1.31 -27.62 6.33
CA PRO A 72 1.61 -28.16 5.01
C PRO A 72 2.48 -27.20 4.19
N ALA A 73 3.39 -27.75 3.38
CA ALA A 73 4.37 -26.98 2.61
C ALA A 73 3.73 -25.99 1.62
N ASP A 74 2.56 -26.32 1.07
CA ASP A 74 1.81 -25.49 0.13
C ASP A 74 1.09 -24.29 0.76
N ARG A 75 0.93 -24.25 2.10
CA ARG A 75 0.17 -23.20 2.78
C ARG A 75 0.84 -21.83 2.73
N ASP A 76 0.05 -20.82 2.36
CA ASP A 76 0.44 -19.40 2.41
C ASP A 76 0.26 -18.75 3.78
N TYR A 77 -0.68 -19.26 4.59
CA TYR A 77 -1.03 -18.70 5.90
C TYR A 77 -1.08 -19.79 6.97
N CYS A 78 -0.65 -19.44 8.17
CA CYS A 78 -0.64 -20.35 9.31
C CYS A 78 -2.07 -20.76 9.70
N SER A 79 -2.30 -22.06 9.84
CA SER A 79 -3.60 -22.63 10.24
C SER A 79 -4.09 -22.19 11.63
N LYS A 80 -3.17 -21.81 12.52
CA LYS A 80 -3.48 -21.37 13.89
C LYS A 80 -3.63 -19.85 14.00
N CYS A 81 -2.58 -19.10 13.67
CA CYS A 81 -2.54 -17.65 13.91
C CYS A 81 -2.85 -16.79 12.67
N ASN A 82 -2.95 -17.39 11.48
CA ASN A 82 -3.14 -16.72 10.19
C ASN A 82 -1.99 -15.76 9.80
N ALA A 83 -0.81 -15.89 10.41
CA ALA A 83 0.38 -15.18 9.94
C ALA A 83 0.78 -15.67 8.53
N PRO A 84 1.26 -14.77 7.65
CA PRO A 84 1.78 -15.16 6.35
C PRO A 84 3.03 -16.03 6.52
N LEU A 85 3.08 -17.16 5.82
CA LEU A 85 4.17 -18.14 5.94
C LEU A 85 5.30 -17.90 4.94
N ALA A 86 5.09 -17.07 3.92
CA ALA A 86 6.12 -16.77 2.93
C ALA A 86 7.37 -16.12 3.55
N GLU A 87 7.18 -15.09 4.38
CA GLU A 87 8.25 -14.45 5.13
C GLU A 87 8.90 -15.44 6.12
N MET A 88 8.09 -16.24 6.81
CA MET A 88 8.56 -17.22 7.79
C MET A 88 9.45 -18.30 7.17
N ARG A 89 9.18 -18.70 5.92
CA ARG A 89 10.03 -19.64 5.18
C ARG A 89 11.40 -19.05 4.89
N VAL A 90 11.48 -17.76 4.54
CA VAL A 90 12.75 -17.07 4.31
C VAL A 90 13.50 -16.88 5.63
N LEU A 91 12.84 -16.36 6.67
CA LEU A 91 13.48 -16.18 7.97
C LEU A 91 13.91 -17.52 8.59
N GLY A 92 13.15 -18.59 8.36
CA GLY A 92 13.43 -19.94 8.84
C GLY A 92 14.68 -20.59 8.27
N THR A 93 15.29 -20.05 7.20
CA THR A 93 16.60 -20.51 6.68
C THR A 93 17.77 -19.91 7.45
N ILE A 94 17.54 -18.84 8.21
CA ILE A 94 18.55 -18.16 9.02
C ILE A 94 18.61 -18.85 10.40
N ASN A 95 19.80 -18.91 11.01
CA ASN A 95 19.94 -19.41 12.38
C ASN A 95 19.10 -18.56 13.36
N GLU A 96 18.48 -19.19 14.35
CA GLU A 96 17.61 -18.51 15.34
C GLU A 96 18.34 -17.42 16.13
N GLN A 97 19.54 -17.73 16.63
CA GLN A 97 20.38 -16.77 17.34
C GLN A 97 20.68 -15.54 16.46
N THR A 98 21.03 -15.76 15.19
CA THR A 98 21.27 -14.67 14.24
C THR A 98 20.02 -13.84 13.97
N ARG A 99 18.83 -14.46 13.87
CA ARG A 99 17.57 -13.71 13.71
C ARG A 99 17.31 -12.81 14.91
N ASP A 100 17.57 -13.31 16.11
CA ASP A 100 17.29 -12.59 17.35
C ASP A 100 18.30 -11.46 17.57
N GLU A 101 19.59 -11.73 17.38
CA GLU A 101 20.66 -10.73 17.48
C GLU A 101 20.45 -9.58 16.49
N LEU A 102 20.08 -9.89 15.24
CA LEU A 102 19.81 -8.89 14.21
C LEU A 102 18.36 -8.39 14.18
N ARG A 103 17.51 -8.91 15.07
CA ARG A 103 16.08 -8.55 15.21
C ARG A 103 15.32 -8.64 13.88
N LEU A 104 15.59 -9.66 13.08
CA LEU A 104 15.01 -9.83 11.75
C LEU A 104 13.49 -10.03 11.84
N GLY A 105 12.73 -9.24 11.10
CA GLY A 105 11.26 -9.25 11.14
C GLY A 105 10.64 -8.57 12.38
N GLN A 106 11.46 -7.97 13.25
CA GLN A 106 11.00 -7.35 14.51
C GLN A 106 10.91 -5.82 14.45
N SER A 107 11.28 -5.19 13.33
CA SER A 107 11.09 -3.74 13.18
C SER A 107 9.59 -3.41 13.15
N ASP A 108 9.21 -2.23 13.64
CA ASP A 108 7.81 -1.79 13.63
C ASP A 108 7.18 -1.89 12.24
N ARG A 109 7.97 -1.57 11.20
CA ARG A 109 7.56 -1.68 9.80
C ARG A 109 7.27 -3.12 9.39
N ALA A 110 8.18 -4.06 9.70
CA ALA A 110 7.99 -5.47 9.38
C ALA A 110 6.78 -6.07 10.11
N VAL A 111 6.60 -5.72 11.39
CA VAL A 111 5.43 -6.15 12.17
C VAL A 111 4.14 -5.64 11.56
N ILE A 112 4.09 -4.36 11.13
CA ILE A 112 2.91 -3.80 10.47
C ILE A 112 2.66 -4.46 9.11
N ASP A 113 3.69 -4.66 8.29
CA ASP A 113 3.57 -5.29 6.97
C ASP A 113 3.00 -6.71 7.08
N LYS A 114 3.49 -7.51 8.05
CA LYS A 114 2.95 -8.84 8.36
C LYS A 114 1.48 -8.78 8.77
N GLU A 115 1.10 -7.84 9.63
CA GLU A 115 -0.30 -7.66 10.04
C GLU A 115 -1.20 -7.19 8.88
N LEU A 116 -0.70 -6.34 7.97
CA LEU A 116 -1.44 -5.95 6.77
C LEU A 116 -1.70 -7.15 5.85
N MET A 117 -0.72 -8.04 5.65
CA MET A 117 -0.91 -9.28 4.87
C MET A 117 -1.95 -10.20 5.52
N LYS A 118 -1.87 -10.38 6.84
CA LYS A 118 -2.85 -11.16 7.59
C LYS A 118 -4.25 -10.56 7.49
N ILE A 119 -4.40 -9.24 7.58
CA ILE A 119 -5.69 -8.58 7.39
C ILE A 119 -6.24 -8.83 5.98
N ALA A 120 -5.40 -8.74 4.94
CA ALA A 120 -5.82 -9.00 3.57
C ALA A 120 -6.42 -10.41 3.41
N TYR A 121 -5.73 -11.43 3.94
CA TYR A 121 -6.24 -12.79 3.98
C TYR A 121 -7.55 -12.93 4.76
N LEU A 122 -7.64 -12.30 5.93
CA LEU A 122 -8.84 -12.37 6.76
C LEU A 122 -10.04 -11.66 6.14
N LEU A 123 -9.84 -10.63 5.33
CA LEU A 123 -10.92 -9.97 4.58
C LEU A 123 -11.56 -10.92 3.57
N GLU A 124 -10.78 -11.77 2.91
CA GLU A 124 -11.29 -12.79 1.99
C GLU A 124 -12.02 -13.92 2.72
N LYS A 125 -11.45 -14.39 3.85
CA LYS A 125 -11.96 -15.59 4.55
C LYS A 125 -13.04 -15.30 5.59
N LYS A 126 -13.09 -14.08 6.12
CA LYS A 126 -13.99 -13.69 7.22
C LYS A 126 -14.70 -12.37 6.88
N PRO A 127 -15.57 -12.34 5.85
CA PRO A 127 -16.22 -11.12 5.40
C PRO A 127 -17.09 -10.45 6.49
N LYS A 128 -17.62 -11.22 7.45
CA LYS A 128 -18.36 -10.69 8.61
C LYS A 128 -17.52 -9.78 9.53
N GLN A 129 -16.19 -9.87 9.48
CA GLN A 129 -15.28 -9.06 10.28
C GLN A 129 -14.75 -7.83 9.52
N SER A 130 -15.19 -7.61 8.28
CA SER A 130 -14.63 -6.61 7.37
C SER A 130 -14.63 -5.20 7.95
N GLU A 131 -15.67 -4.80 8.67
CA GLU A 131 -15.73 -3.47 9.30
C GLU A 131 -14.56 -3.27 10.27
N LYS A 132 -14.33 -4.24 11.17
CA LYS A 132 -13.21 -4.19 12.13
C LYS A 132 -11.87 -4.21 11.41
N LEU A 133 -11.71 -5.11 10.45
CA LEU A 133 -10.46 -5.36 9.75
C LEU A 133 -10.04 -4.19 8.86
N ILE A 134 -10.95 -3.60 8.08
CA ILE A 134 -10.67 -2.43 7.25
C ILE A 134 -10.29 -1.25 8.15
N TYR A 135 -11.01 -1.03 9.26
CA TYR A 135 -10.66 0.03 10.21
C TYR A 135 -9.26 -0.16 10.81
N GLN A 136 -8.88 -1.39 11.16
CA GLN A 136 -7.54 -1.71 11.64
C GLN A 136 -6.48 -1.48 10.56
N ARG A 137 -6.74 -1.94 9.32
CA ARG A 137 -5.87 -1.75 8.16
C ARG A 137 -5.59 -0.27 7.92
N SER A 138 -6.61 0.59 7.90
CA SER A 138 -6.43 2.02 7.68
C SER A 138 -5.52 2.66 8.74
N LYS A 139 -5.72 2.32 10.02
CA LYS A 139 -4.84 2.81 11.10
C LYS A 139 -3.40 2.31 10.99
N LEU A 140 -3.19 1.10 10.50
CA LEU A 140 -1.84 0.58 10.25
C LEU A 140 -1.17 1.31 9.08
N LEU A 141 -1.92 1.60 8.01
CA LEU A 141 -1.42 2.38 6.87
C LEU A 141 -1.03 3.81 7.28
N ASN A 142 -1.75 4.42 8.22
CA ASN A 142 -1.37 5.69 8.83
C ASN A 142 0.00 5.64 9.51
N ARG A 143 0.24 4.60 10.34
CA ARG A 143 1.52 4.38 11.02
C ARG A 143 2.68 4.13 10.06
N MET A 144 2.38 3.66 8.85
CA MET A 144 3.34 3.44 7.77
C MET A 144 3.54 4.68 6.90
N GLU A 145 2.80 5.76 7.16
CA GLU A 145 2.78 7.00 6.37
C GLU A 145 2.38 6.76 4.90
N PHE A 146 1.61 5.71 4.62
CA PHE A 146 1.09 5.41 3.29
C PHE A 146 -0.21 6.17 3.04
N HIS A 147 -0.12 7.50 2.94
CA HIS A 147 -1.28 8.41 2.91
C HIS A 147 -2.31 8.07 1.81
N SER A 148 -1.85 7.69 0.61
CA SER A 148 -2.75 7.27 -0.47
C SER A 148 -3.53 6.00 -0.12
N ARG A 149 -2.82 4.94 0.30
CA ARG A 149 -3.42 3.66 0.69
C ARG A 149 -4.33 3.83 1.91
N GLU A 150 -3.94 4.68 2.86
CA GLU A 150 -4.77 5.03 4.01
C GLU A 150 -6.09 5.67 3.56
N ALA A 151 -6.02 6.72 2.73
CA ALA A 151 -7.20 7.40 2.20
C ALA A 151 -8.12 6.43 1.47
N GLU A 152 -7.60 5.60 0.57
CA GLU A 152 -8.39 4.58 -0.13
C GLU A 152 -9.04 3.58 0.83
N SER A 153 -8.31 3.16 1.88
CA SER A 153 -8.85 2.25 2.89
C SER A 153 -9.98 2.89 3.70
N TRP A 154 -9.92 4.21 3.96
CA TRP A 154 -11.02 4.95 4.59
C TRP A 154 -12.20 5.18 3.65
N ARG A 155 -11.97 5.44 2.36
CA ARG A 155 -13.04 5.49 1.34
C ARG A 155 -13.78 4.16 1.27
N GLU A 156 -13.04 3.05 1.19
CA GLU A 156 -13.63 1.71 1.21
C GLU A 156 -14.47 1.49 2.49
N PHE A 157 -13.95 1.88 3.65
CA PHE A 157 -14.67 1.77 4.92
C PHE A 157 -16.00 2.53 4.88
N LEU A 158 -15.99 3.79 4.45
CA LEU A 158 -17.16 4.66 4.42
C LEU A 158 -18.19 4.21 3.39
N GLN A 159 -17.73 3.66 2.26
CA GLN A 159 -18.59 3.09 1.22
C GLN A 159 -19.26 1.80 1.69
N LYS A 160 -18.51 0.87 2.29
CA LYS A 160 -19.04 -0.44 2.72
C LYS A 160 -19.85 -0.37 4.01
N PHE A 161 -19.54 0.57 4.91
CA PHE A 161 -20.18 0.69 6.23
C PHE A 161 -20.74 2.10 6.49
N PRO A 162 -21.67 2.60 5.64
CA PRO A 162 -22.20 3.97 5.74
C PRO A 162 -23.01 4.23 7.02
N ALA A 163 -23.44 3.17 7.72
CA ALA A 163 -24.16 3.21 9.00
C ALA A 163 -23.27 2.87 10.22
N SER A 164 -21.95 2.71 10.04
CA SER A 164 -21.03 2.41 11.14
C SER A 164 -21.04 3.52 12.20
N LYS A 165 -21.02 3.12 13.49
CA LYS A 165 -20.80 4.04 14.62
C LYS A 165 -19.44 4.76 14.54
N LYS A 166 -18.50 4.25 13.73
CA LYS A 166 -17.16 4.84 13.54
C LYS A 166 -17.09 5.80 12.35
N LYS A 167 -18.19 6.02 11.62
CA LYS A 167 -18.24 6.88 10.42
C LYS A 167 -17.61 8.26 10.65
N SER A 168 -17.98 8.94 11.74
CA SER A 168 -17.44 10.28 12.04
C SER A 168 -15.93 10.25 12.24
N SER A 169 -15.41 9.27 12.98
CA SER A 169 -13.95 9.11 13.15
C SER A 169 -13.25 8.78 11.83
N ALA A 170 -13.85 7.92 10.99
CA ALA A 170 -13.29 7.55 9.70
C ALA A 170 -13.26 8.73 8.73
N LYS A 171 -14.25 9.62 8.77
CA LYS A 171 -14.23 10.89 8.01
C LYS A 171 -13.10 11.83 8.44
N ILE A 172 -12.86 11.95 9.76
CA ILE A 172 -11.75 12.76 10.29
C ILE A 172 -10.41 12.18 9.82
N PHE A 173 -10.22 10.86 9.92
CA PHE A 173 -8.99 10.22 9.45
C PHE A 173 -8.83 10.29 7.92
N LEU A 174 -9.92 10.14 7.16
CA LEU A 174 -9.91 10.33 5.70
C LEU A 174 -9.43 11.73 5.34
N ALA A 175 -10.00 12.77 5.96
CA ALA A 175 -9.61 14.15 5.71
C ALA A 175 -8.12 14.39 5.98
N GLU A 176 -7.59 13.83 7.08
CA GLU A 176 -6.18 13.95 7.41
C GLU A 176 -5.27 13.19 6.43
N ALA A 177 -5.65 11.98 6.05
CA ALA A 177 -4.91 11.19 5.06
C ALA A 177 -4.88 11.87 3.69
N LEU A 178 -6.02 12.40 3.23
CA LEU A 178 -6.16 13.15 1.98
C LEU A 178 -5.32 14.42 1.99
N ARG A 179 -5.33 15.18 3.08
CA ARG A 179 -4.49 16.38 3.24
C ARG A 179 -3.01 16.04 3.15
N LYS A 180 -2.56 14.96 3.81
CA LYS A 180 -1.16 14.52 3.75
C LYS A 180 -0.79 14.01 2.36
N TRP A 181 -1.69 13.32 1.67
CA TRP A 181 -1.49 12.90 0.29
C TRP A 181 -1.42 14.11 -0.67
N ALA A 182 -2.29 15.09 -0.49
CA ALA A 182 -2.26 16.35 -1.24
C ALA A 182 -0.93 17.09 -1.10
N TYR A 183 -0.36 17.09 0.11
CA TYR A 183 0.96 17.66 0.34
C TYR A 183 2.05 16.98 -0.50
N LEU A 184 1.98 15.66 -0.70
CA LEU A 184 2.91 14.95 -1.59
C LEU A 184 2.75 15.35 -3.06
N PHE A 185 1.53 15.58 -3.53
CA PHE A 185 1.30 16.12 -4.88
C PHE A 185 1.80 17.56 -5.02
N TYR A 186 1.56 18.38 -4.00
CA TYR A 186 2.09 19.75 -3.93
C TYR A 186 3.62 19.78 -4.02
N GLN A 187 4.31 18.89 -3.29
CA GLN A 187 5.77 18.73 -3.36
C GLN A 187 6.25 18.38 -4.79
N GLN A 188 5.44 17.62 -5.53
CA GLN A 188 5.69 17.27 -6.93
C GLN A 188 5.27 18.36 -7.92
N LYS A 189 4.77 19.51 -7.43
CA LYS A 189 4.18 20.61 -8.23
C LYS A 189 2.93 20.22 -9.02
N ASP A 190 2.33 19.07 -8.69
CA ASP A 190 1.03 18.67 -9.25
C ASP A 190 -0.09 19.36 -8.46
N MET A 191 -0.34 20.62 -8.81
CA MET A 191 -1.33 21.47 -8.14
C MET A 191 -2.77 20.98 -8.36
N GLU A 192 -3.04 20.32 -9.48
CA GLU A 192 -4.37 19.80 -9.81
C GLU A 192 -4.73 18.62 -8.92
N SER A 193 -3.87 17.61 -8.84
CA SER A 193 -4.09 16.47 -7.95
C SER A 193 -4.12 16.90 -6.49
N ALA A 194 -3.25 17.84 -6.10
CA ALA A 194 -3.22 18.35 -4.73
C ALA A 194 -4.53 19.05 -4.34
N ILE A 195 -5.07 19.94 -5.19
CA ILE A 195 -6.33 20.62 -4.87
C ILE A 195 -7.51 19.65 -4.85
N THR A 196 -7.55 18.66 -5.75
CA THR A 196 -8.60 17.62 -5.76
C THR A 196 -8.65 16.87 -4.42
N MET A 197 -7.50 16.44 -3.89
CA MET A 197 -7.45 15.75 -2.60
C MET A 197 -7.84 16.67 -1.42
N LEU A 198 -7.49 17.96 -1.47
CA LEU A 198 -7.85 18.91 -0.41
C LEU A 198 -9.34 19.24 -0.39
N LEU A 199 -9.97 19.35 -1.57
CA LEU A 199 -11.41 19.56 -1.66
C LEU A 199 -12.18 18.38 -1.08
N GLU A 200 -11.76 17.16 -1.39
CA GLU A 200 -12.34 15.97 -0.76
C GLU A 200 -12.07 15.94 0.76
N ALA A 201 -10.89 16.38 1.21
CA ALA A 201 -10.56 16.43 2.63
C ALA A 201 -11.50 17.36 3.42
N VAL A 202 -11.82 18.54 2.87
CA VAL A 202 -12.72 19.50 3.53
C VAL A 202 -14.19 19.10 3.43
N GLU A 203 -14.58 18.33 2.41
CA GLU A 203 -15.90 17.68 2.36
C GLU A 203 -16.03 16.59 3.43
N ALA A 204 -14.98 15.79 3.63
CA ALA A 204 -14.94 14.76 4.67
C ALA A 204 -14.96 15.36 6.08
N ASN A 205 -14.17 16.40 6.32
CA ASN A 205 -14.15 17.15 7.58
C ASN A 205 -14.04 18.66 7.33
N PRO A 206 -15.17 19.39 7.35
CA PRO A 206 -15.19 20.84 7.14
C PRO A 206 -14.40 21.64 8.20
N MET A 207 -14.12 21.04 9.36
CA MET A 207 -13.34 21.65 10.44
C MET A 207 -11.83 21.35 10.36
N ASN A 208 -11.34 20.76 9.26
CA ASN A 208 -9.90 20.54 9.05
C ASN A 208 -9.24 21.86 8.60
N ALA A 209 -8.73 22.62 9.57
CA ALA A 209 -8.08 23.90 9.33
C ALA A 209 -6.85 23.78 8.42
N GLU A 210 -6.03 22.74 8.58
CA GLU A 210 -4.85 22.55 7.73
C GLU A 210 -5.22 22.24 6.27
N ALA A 211 -6.27 21.46 6.01
CA ALA A 211 -6.72 21.18 4.65
C ALA A 211 -7.21 22.46 3.94
N TRP A 212 -8.01 23.28 4.63
CA TRP A 212 -8.41 24.60 4.13
C TRP A 212 -7.19 25.52 3.89
N GLY A 213 -6.22 25.51 4.81
CA GLY A 213 -4.99 26.29 4.67
C GLY A 213 -4.17 25.90 3.45
N TRP A 214 -4.01 24.59 3.19
CA TRP A 214 -3.33 24.09 2.00
C TRP A 214 -4.10 24.42 0.72
N ALA A 215 -5.43 24.35 0.72
CA ALA A 215 -6.24 24.73 -0.42
C ALA A 215 -6.07 26.23 -0.72
N GLY A 216 -6.12 27.08 0.32
CA GLY A 216 -5.87 28.52 0.20
C GLY A 216 -4.49 28.83 -0.37
N ARG A 217 -3.47 28.06 0.03
CA ARG A 217 -2.11 28.19 -0.51
C ARG A 217 -2.04 27.88 -2.00
N ILE A 218 -2.60 26.74 -2.42
CA ILE A 218 -2.61 26.35 -3.84
C ILE A 218 -3.38 27.36 -4.67
N TYR A 219 -4.54 27.83 -4.21
CA TYR A 219 -5.30 28.85 -4.91
C TYR A 219 -4.50 30.16 -5.04
N ASN A 220 -3.80 30.59 -3.99
CA ASN A 220 -2.97 31.80 -4.06
C ASN A 220 -1.82 31.64 -5.06
N GLU A 221 -1.10 30.51 -5.01
CA GLU A 221 0.03 30.23 -5.91
C GLU A 221 -0.40 30.06 -7.37
N THR A 222 -1.65 29.65 -7.62
CA THR A 222 -2.24 29.54 -8.97
C THR A 222 -2.98 30.81 -9.42
N GLY A 223 -2.89 31.91 -8.67
CA GLY A 223 -3.47 33.21 -9.03
C GLY A 223 -4.97 33.37 -8.72
N LYS A 224 -5.61 32.34 -8.16
CA LYS A 224 -7.03 32.31 -7.77
C LYS A 224 -7.24 32.97 -6.40
N LYS A 225 -7.02 34.29 -6.34
CA LYS A 225 -6.95 35.04 -5.07
C LYS A 225 -8.27 35.07 -4.29
N GLN A 226 -9.42 35.05 -4.97
CA GLN A 226 -10.73 35.09 -4.30
C GLN A 226 -10.98 33.76 -3.57
N GLU A 227 -10.75 32.65 -4.24
CA GLU A 227 -10.86 31.29 -3.70
C GLU A 227 -9.85 31.06 -2.58
N ALA A 228 -8.63 31.60 -2.74
CA ALA A 228 -7.63 31.57 -1.68
C ALA A 228 -8.12 32.26 -0.40
N GLY A 229 -8.70 33.46 -0.53
CA GLY A 229 -9.26 34.20 0.58
C GLY A 229 -10.40 33.45 1.27
N GLN A 230 -11.30 32.85 0.50
CA GLN A 230 -12.40 32.03 1.03
C GLN A 230 -11.87 30.80 1.79
N ALA A 231 -10.91 30.08 1.23
CA ALA A 231 -10.31 28.91 1.87
C ALA A 231 -9.58 29.28 3.17
N TYR A 232 -8.81 30.37 3.18
CA TYR A 232 -8.16 30.84 4.41
C TYR A 232 -9.16 31.34 5.47
N LEU A 233 -10.29 31.94 5.06
CA LEU A 233 -11.37 32.27 5.99
C LEU A 233 -11.96 31.00 6.62
N LYS A 234 -12.21 29.95 5.83
CA LYS A 234 -12.66 28.65 6.35
C LYS A 234 -11.64 28.00 7.28
N ALA A 235 -10.35 28.12 6.98
CA ALA A 235 -9.29 27.66 7.87
C ALA A 235 -9.32 28.40 9.22
N LEU A 236 -9.56 29.72 9.19
CA LEU A 236 -9.66 30.57 10.37
C LEU A 236 -10.98 30.35 11.15
N GLU A 237 -12.09 30.06 10.49
CA GLU A 237 -13.33 29.62 11.14
C GLU A 237 -13.11 28.34 11.95
N ALA A 238 -12.33 27.39 11.40
CA ALA A 238 -11.98 26.16 12.10
C ALA A 238 -10.96 26.36 13.24
N ARG A 239 -10.12 27.40 13.15
CA ARG A 239 -9.14 27.77 14.17
C ARG A 239 -9.04 29.30 14.33
N PRO A 240 -9.96 29.92 15.09
CA PRO A 240 -9.95 31.36 15.29
C PRO A 240 -8.63 31.86 15.90
N GLY A 241 -8.16 33.02 15.45
CA GLY A 241 -6.93 33.64 15.95
C GLY A 241 -5.61 33.03 15.45
N ASP A 242 -5.64 32.04 14.53
CA ASP A 242 -4.41 31.49 13.94
C ASP A 242 -3.65 32.58 13.16
N GLN A 243 -2.44 32.88 13.61
CA GLN A 243 -1.64 33.98 13.07
C GLN A 243 -1.22 33.75 11.62
N SER A 244 -1.10 32.49 11.18
CA SER A 244 -0.71 32.15 9.81
C SER A 244 -1.84 32.50 8.85
N PHE A 245 -3.08 32.09 9.16
CA PHE A 245 -4.23 32.42 8.33
C PHE A 245 -4.54 33.93 8.34
N LEU A 246 -4.45 34.59 9.51
CA LEU A 246 -4.57 36.05 9.58
C LEU A 246 -3.52 36.79 8.76
N HIS A 247 -2.30 36.25 8.67
CA HIS A 247 -1.26 36.81 7.81
C HIS A 247 -1.64 36.71 6.33
N PHE A 248 -2.03 35.52 5.85
CA PHE A 248 -2.42 35.32 4.45
C PHE A 248 -3.67 36.13 4.06
N LEU A 249 -4.67 36.19 4.93
CA LEU A 249 -5.89 36.98 4.70
C LEU A 249 -5.58 38.48 4.58
N ARG A 250 -4.69 39.02 5.43
CA ARG A 250 -4.24 40.42 5.33
C ARG A 250 -3.47 40.69 4.03
N GLN A 251 -2.60 39.78 3.60
CA GLN A 251 -1.91 39.90 2.31
C GLN A 251 -2.89 39.95 1.13
N LEU A 252 -3.95 39.15 1.20
CA LEU A 252 -5.02 39.12 0.20
C LEU A 252 -6.05 40.25 0.36
N ARG A 253 -5.92 41.10 1.39
CA ARG A 253 -6.86 42.18 1.72
C ARG A 253 -8.30 41.69 1.92
N VAL A 254 -8.47 40.50 2.47
CA VAL A 254 -9.77 39.93 2.82
C VAL A 254 -10.26 40.59 4.11
N ASP A 255 -11.52 40.99 4.16
CA ASP A 255 -12.13 41.46 5.40
C ASP A 255 -12.31 40.29 6.37
N ILE A 256 -11.78 40.45 7.60
CA ILE A 256 -11.73 39.39 8.61
C ILE A 256 -12.74 39.72 9.71
N PRO A 257 -13.78 38.91 9.92
CA PRO A 257 -14.74 39.11 11.00
C PRO A 257 -14.06 39.19 12.37
N ASP A 258 -14.46 40.14 13.21
CA ASP A 258 -13.80 40.41 14.50
C ASP A 258 -13.73 39.19 15.43
N HIS A 259 -14.79 38.37 15.44
CA HIS A 259 -14.85 37.16 16.25
C HIS A 259 -13.83 36.08 15.84
N LEU A 260 -13.29 36.14 14.62
CA LEU A 260 -12.27 35.22 14.12
C LEU A 260 -10.83 35.71 14.36
N ARG A 261 -10.65 36.98 14.74
CA ARG A 261 -9.32 37.59 14.93
C ARG A 261 -8.60 37.14 16.19
N ARG A 262 -9.32 36.49 17.12
CA ARG A 262 -8.79 36.03 18.41
C ARG A 262 -9.14 34.55 18.62
N PRO A 263 -8.34 33.82 19.41
CA PRO A 263 -8.70 32.46 19.81
C PRO A 263 -10.09 32.43 20.45
N ALA A 264 -10.86 31.38 20.14
CA ALA A 264 -12.10 31.10 20.86
C ALA A 264 -11.77 30.89 22.36
N LYS A 265 -12.60 31.46 23.24
CA LYS A 265 -12.49 31.27 24.70
C LYS A 265 -12.93 29.89 25.13
#